data_AF-A0A815G6R2-F1
#
_entry.id   AF-A0A815G6R2-F1
#
_cell.length_a   1.000
_cell.length_b   1.000
_cell.length_c   1.000
_cell.angle_alpha   90.00
_cell.angle_beta   90.00
_cell.angle_gamma   90.00
#
_symmetry.space_group_name_H-M   'P 1'
#
loop_
_entity.id
_entity.type
_entity.pdbx_description
1 polymer ?
#
loop_
_entity_poly.entity_id
_entity_poly.type
_entity_poly.pdbx_seq_one_letter_code
_entity_poly.pdbx_strand_id
1 'polypeptide(L)'
;MFKNDLRKFTTKIRSDSQLTIIEKPPISVQNFFDFKDKIPNYLKCDVIYNVKRKDCSSQYMGKTKRQACRRLYEHGLPKDTYSSQSSQSLSNVTSSSMTRAAQSVKTARIAKTKATQKITEQVKLMNASDRKILEEIDDYSDIKDVKSALQKHVEDTSHSIDWQNWRIMDRDKVEYRLLVKESLLIASFNPDLNRTVRSVPFIVFPDGLSQRKSKRNIDPGG
;
A
#
# COMPACT_ATOMS: atom_id res chain seq x y z
N MET A 1 -15.66 31.89 22.75
CA MET A 1 -15.30 31.63 24.17
C MET A 1 -13.78 31.69 24.37
N PHE A 2 -12.98 30.88 23.67
CA PHE A 2 -11.50 30.80 23.81
C PHE A 2 -10.68 32.11 23.70
N LYS A 3 -11.05 33.05 22.81
CA LYS A 3 -10.28 34.31 22.62
C LYS A 3 -10.23 35.18 23.88
N ASN A 4 -11.32 35.24 24.65
CA ASN A 4 -11.40 36.08 25.84
C ASN A 4 -10.54 35.51 26.97
N ASP A 5 -10.46 34.19 27.09
CA ASP A 5 -9.66 33.53 28.12
C ASP A 5 -8.16 33.63 27.83
N LEU A 6 -7.76 33.49 26.56
CA LEU A 6 -6.38 33.75 26.13
C LEU A 6 -5.97 35.20 26.36
N ARG A 7 -6.86 36.16 26.08
CA ARG A 7 -6.57 37.58 26.30
C ARG A 7 -6.41 37.93 27.79
N LYS A 8 -7.22 37.30 28.67
CA LYS A 8 -7.10 37.40 30.13
C LYS A 8 -5.82 36.75 30.66
N PHE A 9 -5.42 35.62 30.08
CA PHE A 9 -4.17 34.94 30.44
C PHE A 9 -2.95 35.78 30.07
N THR A 10 -2.95 36.37 28.88
CA THR A 10 -1.84 37.19 28.39
C THR A 10 -1.65 38.47 29.18
N THR A 11 -2.74 39.16 29.56
CA THR A 11 -2.65 40.37 30.40
C THR A 11 -2.11 40.07 31.80
N LYS A 12 -2.26 38.83 32.29
CA LYS A 12 -1.74 38.37 33.59
C LYS A 12 -0.24 38.07 33.56
N ILE A 13 0.32 37.66 32.42
CA ILE A 13 1.74 37.28 32.28
C ILE A 13 2.59 38.45 31.77
N ARG A 14 2.12 39.19 30.78
CA ARG A 14 2.79 40.39 30.23
C ARG A 14 1.75 41.39 29.73
N SER A 15 1.49 42.41 30.56
CA SER A 15 0.56 43.49 30.25
C SER A 15 1.07 44.48 29.19
N ASP A 16 2.37 44.48 28.94
CA ASP A 16 3.08 45.32 27.96
C ASP A 16 2.99 44.81 26.52
N SER A 17 2.49 43.59 26.32
CA SER A 17 2.51 42.90 25.03
C SER A 17 1.14 42.93 24.34
N GLN A 18 1.05 43.56 23.16
CA GLN A 18 -0.16 43.55 22.33
C GLN A 18 -0.20 42.30 21.44
N LEU A 19 -0.81 41.23 21.94
CA LEU A 19 -0.94 39.97 21.19
C LEU A 19 -2.18 39.99 20.28
N THR A 20 -1.97 39.72 18.99
CA THR A 20 -3.04 39.52 18.00
C THR A 20 -3.26 38.02 17.77
N ILE A 21 -4.46 37.54 18.08
CA ILE A 21 -4.82 36.13 17.91
C ILE A 21 -5.25 35.89 16.46
N ILE A 22 -4.44 35.13 15.70
CA ILE A 22 -4.77 34.70 14.34
C ILE A 22 -5.22 33.23 14.39
N GLU A 23 -6.51 32.98 14.17
CA GLU A 23 -7.04 31.62 14.01
C GLU A 23 -6.67 31.11 12.62
N LYS A 24 -5.90 30.03 12.55
CA LYS A 24 -5.61 29.38 11.27
C LYS A 24 -6.86 28.59 10.84
N PRO A 25 -7.34 28.75 9.60
CA PRO A 25 -8.39 27.89 9.10
C PRO A 25 -7.87 26.44 9.09
N PRO A 26 -8.72 25.46 9.44
CA PRO A 26 -8.36 24.06 9.32
C PRO A 26 -8.06 23.73 7.86
N ILE A 27 -6.99 22.95 7.67
CA ILE A 27 -6.30 22.75 6.37
C ILE A 27 -7.21 22.13 5.30
N SER A 28 -8.25 21.37 5.70
CA SER A 28 -9.27 20.90 4.77
C SER A 28 -10.59 20.58 5.45
N VAL A 29 -11.70 20.77 4.71
CA VAL A 29 -13.05 20.36 5.11
C VAL A 29 -13.13 18.88 5.48
N GLN A 30 -12.30 18.04 4.85
CA GLN A 30 -12.21 16.61 5.15
C GLN A 30 -11.81 16.32 6.61
N ASN A 31 -11.07 17.21 7.28
CA ASN A 31 -10.71 17.01 8.69
C ASN A 31 -11.90 17.15 9.65
N PHE A 32 -13.03 17.71 9.20
CA PHE A 32 -14.28 17.75 9.98
C PHE A 32 -15.14 16.52 9.76
N PHE A 33 -14.79 15.67 8.78
CA PHE A 33 -15.63 14.58 8.35
C PHE A 33 -14.89 13.25 8.52
N ASP A 34 -15.10 12.60 9.66
CA ASP A 34 -14.67 11.20 9.92
C ASP A 34 -15.50 10.16 9.11
N PHE A 35 -16.36 10.61 8.20
CA PHE A 35 -17.38 9.82 7.50
C PHE A 35 -16.84 8.88 6.41
N LYS A 36 -15.53 8.91 6.12
CA LYS A 36 -14.97 7.95 5.16
C LYS A 36 -14.81 6.60 5.85
N ASP A 37 -15.41 5.57 5.26
CA ASP A 37 -15.23 4.20 5.71
C ASP A 37 -13.74 3.86 5.82
N LYS A 38 -13.36 3.31 6.97
CA LYS A 38 -11.98 2.89 7.22
C LYS A 38 -11.66 1.73 6.27
N ILE A 39 -10.68 1.94 5.39
CA ILE A 39 -10.21 0.89 4.48
C ILE A 39 -9.59 -0.23 5.34
N PRO A 40 -10.07 -1.48 5.23
CA PRO A 40 -9.53 -2.59 6.00
C PRO A 40 -8.11 -2.93 5.55
N ASN A 41 -7.32 -3.54 6.44
CA ASN A 41 -5.88 -3.73 6.23
C ASN A 41 -5.56 -4.49 4.93
N TYR A 42 -6.32 -5.53 4.60
CA TYR A 42 -6.11 -6.33 3.39
C TYR A 42 -6.36 -5.57 2.07
N LEU A 43 -7.12 -4.46 2.08
CA LEU A 43 -7.33 -3.61 0.91
C LEU A 43 -6.38 -2.41 0.83
N LYS A 44 -5.51 -2.21 1.83
CA LYS A 44 -4.54 -1.10 1.81
C LYS A 44 -3.44 -1.36 0.79
N CYS A 45 -2.97 -0.29 0.15
CA CYS A 45 -1.83 -0.24 -0.76
C CYS A 45 -0.71 0.64 -0.17
N ASP A 46 0.47 0.57 -0.78
CA ASP A 46 1.66 1.32 -0.38
C ASP A 46 2.04 1.06 1.09
N VAL A 47 2.05 -0.23 1.43
CA VAL A 47 2.27 -0.72 2.80
C VAL A 47 3.51 -1.60 2.87
N ILE A 48 4.15 -1.57 4.02
CA ILE A 48 5.13 -2.54 4.45
C ILE A 48 4.43 -3.48 5.41
N TYR A 49 4.51 -4.77 5.14
CA TYR A 49 3.82 -5.80 5.90
C TYR A 49 4.81 -6.83 6.44
N ASN A 50 4.43 -7.45 7.55
CA ASN A 50 5.13 -8.59 8.15
C ASN A 50 4.22 -9.81 8.12
N VAL A 51 4.74 -10.92 7.63
CA VAL A 51 4.12 -12.25 7.66
C VAL A 51 4.97 -13.15 8.54
N LYS A 52 4.33 -13.76 9.55
CA LYS A 52 4.95 -14.74 10.42
C LYS A 52 4.51 -16.14 10.03
N ARG A 53 5.34 -17.12 10.36
CA ARG A 53 4.92 -18.52 10.34
C ARG A 53 4.21 -18.90 11.63
N LYS A 54 3.44 -19.99 11.56
CA LYS A 54 2.82 -20.60 12.75
C LYS A 54 3.80 -21.53 13.48
N ASP A 55 4.58 -22.30 12.72
CA ASP A 55 5.35 -23.42 13.29
C ASP A 55 6.84 -23.09 13.55
N CYS A 56 7.33 -21.90 13.17
CA CYS A 56 8.66 -21.42 13.55
C CYS A 56 8.70 -19.91 13.74
N SER A 57 9.79 -19.42 14.32
CA SER A 57 10.05 -17.99 14.55
C SER A 57 10.39 -17.20 13.29
N SER A 58 10.51 -17.86 12.13
CA SER A 58 10.89 -17.20 10.89
C SER A 58 9.79 -16.26 10.42
N GLN A 59 10.21 -15.07 10.04
CA GLN A 59 9.35 -13.98 9.61
C GLN A 59 9.82 -13.45 8.26
N TYR A 60 8.89 -12.89 7.51
CA TYR A 60 9.13 -12.24 6.23
C TYR A 60 8.58 -10.82 6.29
N MET A 61 9.41 -9.85 5.92
CA MET A 61 8.98 -8.47 5.76
C MET A 61 9.09 -8.05 4.31
N GLY A 62 8.04 -7.42 3.79
CA GLY A 62 8.04 -6.94 2.43
C GLY A 62 7.18 -5.71 2.23
N LYS A 63 7.44 -4.99 1.13
CA LYS A 63 6.57 -3.91 0.66
C LYS A 63 5.60 -4.37 -0.41
N THR A 64 4.55 -3.59 -0.60
CA THR A 64 3.69 -3.66 -1.78
C THR A 64 3.11 -2.31 -2.15
N LYS A 65 3.14 -2.01 -3.45
CA LYS A 65 2.33 -0.93 -4.06
C LYS A 65 0.92 -1.39 -4.40
N ARG A 66 0.74 -2.68 -4.66
CA ARG A 66 -0.59 -3.28 -4.89
C ARG A 66 -1.33 -3.40 -3.56
N GLN A 67 -2.63 -3.67 -3.63
CA GLN A 67 -3.41 -4.06 -2.46
C GLN A 67 -2.74 -5.24 -1.76
N ALA A 68 -2.70 -5.20 -0.43
CA ALA A 68 -2.05 -6.22 0.38
C ALA A 68 -2.59 -7.63 0.09
N CYS A 69 -3.90 -7.80 -0.06
CA CYS A 69 -4.50 -9.08 -0.43
C CYS A 69 -3.90 -9.67 -1.71
N ARG A 70 -3.73 -8.84 -2.76
CA ARG A 70 -3.14 -9.28 -4.03
C ARG A 70 -1.69 -9.72 -3.86
N ARG A 71 -0.90 -8.99 -3.07
CA ARG A 71 0.48 -9.39 -2.76
C ARG A 71 0.53 -10.71 -1.98
N LEU A 72 -0.35 -10.90 -1.01
CA LEU A 72 -0.42 -12.15 -0.23
C LEU A 72 -0.86 -13.33 -1.10
N TYR A 73 -1.78 -13.13 -2.06
CA TYR A 73 -2.13 -14.17 -3.05
C TYR A 73 -0.94 -14.58 -3.92
N GLU A 74 -0.11 -13.62 -4.35
CA GLU A 74 1.15 -13.92 -5.05
C GLU A 74 2.11 -14.76 -4.18
N HIS A 75 2.03 -14.63 -2.85
CA HIS A 75 2.80 -15.42 -1.88
C HIS A 75 2.16 -16.76 -1.48
N GLY A 76 1.05 -17.17 -2.11
CA GLY A 76 0.41 -18.46 -1.85
C GLY A 76 -0.73 -18.43 -0.83
N LEU A 77 -1.24 -17.24 -0.47
CA LEU A 77 -2.50 -17.14 0.26
C LEU A 77 -3.63 -17.81 -0.56
N PRO A 78 -4.48 -18.67 0.04
CA PRO A 78 -5.66 -19.20 -0.63
C PRO A 78 -6.66 -18.10 -0.98
N LYS A 79 -7.24 -18.14 -2.19
CA LYS A 79 -8.19 -17.12 -2.68
C LYS A 79 -9.44 -16.94 -1.80
N ASP A 80 -9.79 -17.97 -1.03
CA ASP A 80 -11.02 -17.99 -0.24
C ASP A 80 -10.87 -17.26 1.12
N THR A 81 -9.65 -16.89 1.52
CA THR A 81 -9.40 -16.37 2.87
C THR A 81 -10.12 -15.06 3.19
N TYR A 82 -10.28 -14.14 2.22
CA TYR A 82 -10.93 -12.84 2.45
C TYR A 82 -12.31 -12.70 1.80
N SER A 83 -12.73 -13.64 0.95
CA SER A 83 -14.05 -13.65 0.33
C SER A 83 -15.18 -13.82 1.36
N SER A 84 -14.90 -14.48 2.48
CA SER A 84 -15.86 -14.71 3.56
C SER A 84 -16.06 -13.51 4.49
N GLN A 85 -15.10 -12.57 4.54
CA GLN A 85 -15.14 -11.45 5.48
C GLN A 85 -16.08 -10.31 5.04
N SER A 86 -16.35 -10.17 3.74
CA SER A 86 -17.37 -9.21 3.25
C SER A 86 -18.80 -9.64 3.56
N SER A 87 -19.04 -10.94 3.80
CA SER A 87 -20.37 -11.48 4.04
C SER A 87 -20.79 -11.46 5.52
N GLN A 88 -19.82 -11.46 6.45
CA GLN A 88 -20.11 -11.46 7.89
C GLN A 88 -20.62 -10.11 8.43
N SER A 89 -20.48 -9.01 7.67
CA SER A 89 -21.10 -7.71 8.02
C SER A 89 -22.54 -7.56 7.53
N LEU A 90 -23.07 -8.49 6.72
CA LEU A 90 -24.44 -8.46 6.18
C LEU A 90 -25.41 -9.37 6.94
N SER A 91 -24.92 -10.28 7.79
CA SER A 91 -25.76 -11.25 8.50
C SER A 91 -26.59 -10.68 9.65
N ASN A 92 -26.47 -9.39 9.95
CA ASN A 92 -27.23 -8.74 11.03
C ASN A 92 -28.41 -7.89 10.51
N VAL A 93 -28.66 -7.86 9.21
CA VAL A 93 -29.85 -7.22 8.64
C VAL A 93 -30.88 -8.31 8.32
N THR A 94 -31.69 -8.61 9.34
CA THR A 94 -33.06 -9.15 9.30
C THR A 94 -33.40 -10.13 8.18
N SER A 95 -33.61 -11.39 8.59
CA SER A 95 -34.12 -12.55 7.85
C SER A 95 -35.55 -12.42 7.27
N SER A 96 -36.04 -11.21 7.06
CA SER A 96 -37.43 -10.96 6.68
C SER A 96 -37.46 -9.85 5.65
N SER A 97 -37.15 -10.16 4.37
CA SER A 97 -37.59 -9.46 3.14
C SER A 97 -36.60 -9.62 1.98
N MET A 98 -36.28 -10.83 1.50
CA MET A 98 -35.57 -10.98 0.21
C MET A 98 -35.98 -12.22 -0.58
N THR A 99 -37.25 -12.29 -1.00
CA THR A 99 -37.65 -13.07 -2.18
C THR A 99 -37.92 -12.09 -3.32
N ARG A 100 -36.88 -11.78 -4.12
CA ARG A 100 -36.95 -11.38 -5.56
C ARG A 100 -35.62 -10.87 -6.15
N ALA A 101 -34.63 -10.42 -5.36
CA ALA A 101 -33.39 -9.85 -5.95
C ALA A 101 -32.28 -10.87 -6.30
N ALA A 102 -32.41 -12.13 -5.90
CA ALA A 102 -31.40 -13.17 -6.19
C ALA A 102 -31.36 -13.58 -7.68
N GLN A 103 -32.32 -13.14 -8.50
CA GLN A 103 -32.37 -13.48 -9.93
C GLN A 103 -31.67 -12.45 -10.85
N SER A 104 -31.22 -11.29 -10.35
CA SER A 104 -30.64 -10.24 -11.22
C SER A 104 -29.11 -10.20 -11.28
N VAL A 105 -28.39 -11.06 -10.55
CA VAL A 105 -26.91 -10.99 -10.45
C VAL A 105 -26.19 -11.70 -11.61
N LYS A 106 -26.90 -12.37 -12.53
CA LYS A 106 -26.30 -13.00 -13.72
C LYS A 106 -26.00 -12.04 -14.88
N THR A 107 -26.31 -10.74 -14.78
CA THR A 107 -26.12 -9.79 -15.90
C THR A 107 -25.50 -8.46 -15.47
N ALA A 108 -24.44 -8.48 -14.66
CA ALA A 108 -23.56 -7.32 -14.54
C ALA A 108 -22.57 -7.32 -15.73
N ARG A 109 -22.95 -6.67 -16.84
CA ARG A 109 -22.03 -6.35 -17.95
C ARG A 109 -20.96 -5.39 -17.41
N ILE A 110 -19.77 -5.90 -17.11
CA ILE A 110 -18.59 -5.06 -16.88
C ILE A 110 -18.33 -4.30 -18.18
N ALA A 111 -18.57 -2.99 -18.18
CA ALA A 111 -18.29 -2.13 -19.32
C ALA A 111 -16.79 -2.17 -19.62
N LYS A 112 -16.41 -2.83 -20.73
CA LYS A 112 -15.03 -2.84 -21.22
C LYS A 112 -14.58 -1.39 -21.45
N THR A 113 -13.46 -0.99 -20.87
CA THR A 113 -12.84 0.33 -21.13
C THR A 113 -12.48 0.46 -22.62
N LYS A 114 -12.41 1.70 -23.15
CA LYS A 114 -12.06 1.97 -24.56
C LYS A 114 -10.74 1.30 -25.01
N ALA A 115 -9.77 1.19 -24.10
CA ALA A 115 -8.51 0.48 -24.35
C ALA A 115 -8.72 -1.04 -24.53
N THR A 116 -9.53 -1.67 -23.68
CA THR A 116 -9.87 -3.10 -23.81
C THR A 116 -10.74 -3.41 -25.02
N GLN A 117 -11.60 -2.47 -25.45
CA GLN A 117 -12.39 -2.61 -26.68
C GLN A 117 -11.48 -2.59 -27.93
N LYS A 118 -10.54 -1.64 -27.99
CA LYS A 118 -9.56 -1.53 -29.09
C LYS A 118 -8.66 -2.77 -29.22
N ILE A 119 -8.22 -3.34 -28.10
CA ILE A 119 -7.47 -4.61 -28.09
C ILE A 119 -8.35 -5.77 -28.58
N THR A 120 -9.61 -5.84 -28.14
CA THR A 120 -10.54 -6.91 -28.56
C THR A 120 -10.86 -6.83 -30.07
N GLU A 121 -10.98 -5.62 -30.62
CA GLU A 121 -11.20 -5.40 -32.05
C GLU A 121 -9.96 -5.73 -32.88
N GLN A 122 -8.77 -5.35 -32.41
CA GLN A 122 -7.51 -5.69 -33.08
C GLN A 122 -7.27 -7.20 -33.14
N VAL A 123 -7.54 -7.93 -32.05
CA VAL A 123 -7.42 -9.41 -32.01
C VAL A 123 -8.46 -10.10 -32.91
N LYS A 124 -9.63 -9.48 -33.12
CA LYS A 124 -10.66 -10.00 -34.04
C LYS A 124 -10.27 -9.93 -35.51
N LEU A 125 -9.38 -9.00 -35.87
CA LEU A 125 -8.92 -8.76 -37.24
C LEU A 125 -7.66 -9.56 -37.61
N MET A 126 -7.12 -10.39 -36.70
CA MET A 126 -5.97 -11.24 -36.97
C MET A 126 -6.36 -12.50 -37.74
N ASN A 127 -5.52 -12.89 -38.70
CA ASN A 127 -5.74 -14.08 -39.54
C ASN A 127 -5.68 -15.37 -38.69
N ALA A 128 -6.33 -16.44 -39.17
CA ALA A 128 -6.36 -17.72 -38.47
C ALA A 128 -4.95 -18.30 -38.20
N SER A 129 -4.01 -18.05 -39.11
CA SER A 129 -2.59 -18.43 -38.98
C SER A 129 -1.89 -17.66 -37.84
N ASP A 130 -2.15 -16.36 -37.72
CA ASP A 130 -1.58 -15.51 -36.66
C ASP A 130 -2.22 -15.81 -35.29
N ARG A 131 -3.47 -16.28 -35.30
CA ARG A 131 -4.17 -16.77 -34.10
C ARG A 131 -3.54 -18.05 -33.58
N LYS A 132 -3.10 -18.93 -34.48
CA LYS A 132 -2.37 -20.17 -34.15
C LYS A 132 -0.98 -19.88 -33.57
N ILE A 133 -0.29 -18.88 -34.11
CA ILE A 133 0.99 -18.40 -33.55
C ILE A 133 0.79 -17.83 -32.13
N LEU A 134 -0.31 -17.13 -31.85
CA LEU A 134 -0.65 -16.67 -30.48
C LEU A 134 -1.04 -17.79 -29.52
N GLU A 135 -1.72 -18.85 -29.99
CA GLU A 135 -2.02 -20.05 -29.20
C GLU A 135 -0.78 -20.93 -28.98
N GLU A 136 0.20 -20.91 -29.90
CA GLU A 136 1.53 -21.53 -29.70
C GLU A 136 2.47 -20.65 -28.84
N ILE A 137 2.17 -19.34 -28.69
CA ILE A 137 2.83 -18.42 -27.75
C ILE A 137 2.10 -18.41 -26.38
N ASP A 138 1.27 -19.41 -26.07
CA ASP A 138 0.84 -19.69 -24.68
C ASP A 138 1.97 -20.28 -23.82
N ASP A 139 3.20 -20.34 -24.35
CA ASP A 139 4.44 -20.60 -23.61
C ASP A 139 4.89 -19.38 -22.76
N TYR A 140 3.92 -18.65 -22.22
CA TYR A 140 4.10 -17.64 -21.15
C TYR A 140 3.74 -18.23 -19.78
N SER A 141 3.57 -19.56 -19.69
CA SER A 141 3.51 -20.31 -18.44
C SER A 141 4.87 -20.46 -17.76
N ASP A 142 5.98 -20.29 -18.47
CA ASP A 142 7.33 -20.52 -17.96
C ASP A 142 7.92 -19.34 -17.16
N ILE A 143 7.25 -18.19 -17.13
CA ILE A 143 7.59 -17.05 -16.24
C ILE A 143 6.77 -17.12 -14.92
N LYS A 144 5.94 -18.15 -14.77
CA LYS A 144 4.96 -18.25 -13.67
C LYS A 144 5.51 -18.86 -12.38
N ASP A 145 6.76 -19.32 -12.38
CA ASP A 145 7.29 -20.17 -11.30
C ASP A 145 8.48 -19.56 -10.53
N VAL A 146 8.58 -18.23 -10.48
CA VAL A 146 9.47 -17.59 -9.50
C VAL A 146 8.79 -17.62 -8.13
N LYS A 147 8.88 -18.78 -7.48
CA LYS A 147 8.37 -18.97 -6.11
C LYS A 147 8.97 -17.94 -5.18
N SER A 148 8.09 -17.26 -4.47
CA SER A 148 8.51 -16.29 -3.47
C SER A 148 9.30 -16.95 -2.34
N ALA A 149 10.09 -16.17 -1.59
CA ALA A 149 10.84 -16.71 -0.46
C ALA A 149 9.92 -17.41 0.58
N LEU A 150 8.72 -16.88 0.79
CA LEU A 150 7.68 -17.51 1.61
C LEU A 150 7.26 -18.87 1.05
N GLN A 151 6.92 -18.96 -0.23
CA GLN A 151 6.49 -20.22 -0.86
C GLN A 151 7.59 -21.28 -0.83
N LYS A 152 8.82 -20.88 -1.18
CA LYS A 152 9.97 -21.77 -1.14
C LYS A 152 10.19 -22.33 0.27
N HIS A 153 10.10 -21.48 1.30
CA HIS A 153 10.23 -21.93 2.69
C HIS A 153 9.14 -22.93 3.08
N VAL A 154 7.89 -22.68 2.68
CA VAL A 154 6.75 -23.60 2.95
C VAL A 154 6.99 -24.97 2.33
N GLU A 155 7.50 -25.00 1.10
CA GLU A 155 7.82 -26.24 0.39
C GLU A 155 9.01 -26.98 1.02
N ASP A 156 10.10 -26.27 1.29
CA ASP A 156 11.33 -26.85 1.83
C ASP A 156 11.14 -27.40 3.24
N THR A 157 10.23 -26.81 4.03
CA THR A 157 10.07 -27.14 5.45
C THR A 157 8.67 -27.66 5.83
N SER A 158 7.78 -27.89 4.86
CA SER A 158 6.41 -28.43 5.05
C SER A 158 5.57 -27.70 6.10
N HIS A 159 5.66 -26.38 6.06
CA HIS A 159 5.45 -25.53 7.20
C HIS A 159 4.37 -24.48 6.89
N SER A 160 3.47 -24.19 7.83
CA SER A 160 2.33 -23.30 7.57
C SER A 160 2.63 -21.82 7.85
N ILE A 161 2.04 -20.94 7.04
CA ILE A 161 2.10 -19.48 7.20
C ILE A 161 0.87 -18.98 7.98
N ASP A 162 1.08 -18.01 8.86
CA ASP A 162 -0.01 -17.33 9.55
C ASP A 162 -0.58 -16.19 8.69
N TRP A 163 -1.52 -16.55 7.82
CA TRP A 163 -2.24 -15.62 6.96
C TRP A 163 -3.33 -14.81 7.69
N GLN A 164 -3.67 -15.17 8.93
CA GLN A 164 -4.69 -14.46 9.70
C GLN A 164 -4.07 -13.30 10.49
N ASN A 165 -2.87 -13.49 11.04
CA ASN A 165 -2.19 -12.51 11.90
C ASN A 165 -1.03 -11.76 11.21
N TRP A 166 -1.09 -11.57 9.90
CA TRP A 166 -0.17 -10.64 9.24
C TRP A 166 -0.48 -9.20 9.64
N ARG A 167 0.55 -8.36 9.71
CA ARG A 167 0.41 -6.98 10.18
C ARG A 167 1.04 -5.98 9.23
N ILE A 168 0.44 -4.81 9.13
CA ILE A 168 1.04 -3.65 8.46
C ILE A 168 1.99 -2.99 9.46
N MET A 169 3.27 -2.90 9.10
CA MET A 169 4.32 -2.27 9.90
C MET A 169 4.35 -0.76 9.68
N ASP A 170 4.28 -0.32 8.43
CA ASP A 170 4.30 1.09 8.06
C ASP A 170 3.67 1.28 6.66
N ARG A 171 3.48 2.54 6.25
CA ARG A 171 2.93 2.93 4.96
C ARG A 171 3.55 4.23 4.46
N ASP A 172 3.67 4.37 3.15
CA ASP A 172 4.10 5.63 2.52
C ASP A 172 3.68 5.67 1.05
N LYS A 173 3.03 6.76 0.63
CA LYS A 173 2.60 6.94 -0.77
C LYS A 173 3.78 7.18 -1.72
N VAL A 174 4.90 7.67 -1.19
CA VAL A 174 6.11 7.92 -1.98
C VAL A 174 6.93 6.64 -2.02
N GLU A 175 7.08 6.06 -3.21
CA GLU A 175 7.79 4.78 -3.40
C GLU A 175 9.19 4.77 -2.77
N TYR A 176 9.96 5.83 -2.99
CA TYR A 176 11.32 5.90 -2.45
C TYR A 176 11.33 5.85 -0.93
N ARG A 177 10.38 6.54 -0.27
CA ARG A 177 10.25 6.49 1.20
C ARG A 177 9.79 5.12 1.67
N LEU A 178 8.90 4.47 0.93
CA LEU A 178 8.47 3.10 1.21
C LEU A 178 9.65 2.12 1.16
N LEU A 179 10.54 2.26 0.17
CA LEU A 179 11.77 1.47 0.05
C LEU A 179 12.76 1.72 1.19
N VAL A 180 12.94 2.98 1.58
CA VAL A 180 13.80 3.37 2.71
C VAL A 180 13.25 2.76 4.00
N LYS A 181 11.96 2.94 4.28
CA LYS A 181 11.29 2.39 5.46
C LYS A 181 11.35 0.86 5.52
N GLU A 182 11.12 0.18 4.40
CA GLU A 182 11.27 -1.27 4.31
C GLU A 182 12.70 -1.69 4.65
N SER A 183 13.70 -1.02 4.08
CA SER A 183 15.12 -1.32 4.33
C SER A 183 15.49 -1.11 5.79
N LEU A 184 14.98 -0.05 6.43
CA LEU A 184 15.18 0.20 7.86
C LEU A 184 14.53 -0.89 8.72
N LEU A 185 13.32 -1.32 8.36
CA LEU A 185 12.60 -2.37 9.09
C LEU A 185 13.29 -3.73 8.95
N ILE A 186 13.73 -4.11 7.75
CA ILE A 186 14.50 -5.34 7.55
C ILE A 186 15.80 -5.30 8.36
N ALA A 187 16.52 -4.17 8.34
CA ALA A 187 17.74 -4.01 9.14
C ALA A 187 17.46 -4.08 10.65
N SER A 188 16.33 -3.56 11.12
CA SER A 188 15.96 -3.54 12.54
C SER A 188 15.47 -4.90 13.05
N PHE A 189 14.70 -5.62 12.26
CA PHE A 189 14.05 -6.88 12.66
C PHE A 189 14.80 -8.14 12.20
N ASN A 190 15.74 -8.00 11.26
CA ASN A 190 16.53 -9.07 10.66
C ASN A 190 15.73 -10.36 10.33
N PRO A 191 14.70 -10.28 9.47
CA PRO A 191 13.83 -11.41 9.15
C PRO A 191 14.54 -12.52 8.38
N ASP A 192 14.49 -13.76 8.89
CA ASP A 192 15.16 -14.93 8.31
C ASP A 192 14.74 -15.27 6.86
N LEU A 193 13.49 -14.99 6.50
CA LEU A 193 12.95 -15.38 5.18
C LEU A 193 13.30 -14.37 4.09
N ASN A 194 13.87 -13.22 4.43
CA ASN A 194 14.23 -12.21 3.46
C ASN A 194 15.55 -12.56 2.79
N ARG A 195 15.55 -12.66 1.46
CA ARG A 195 16.79 -12.89 0.69
C ARG A 195 17.72 -11.67 0.68
N THR A 196 17.17 -10.48 0.88
CA THR A 196 17.90 -9.21 0.86
C THR A 196 17.80 -8.52 2.21
N VAL A 197 18.91 -7.90 2.64
CA VAL A 197 18.98 -7.13 3.89
C VAL A 197 18.38 -5.73 3.73
N ARG A 198 18.25 -5.24 2.49
CA ARG A 198 17.71 -3.91 2.14
C ARG A 198 17.15 -3.89 0.72
N SER A 199 16.20 -3.00 0.48
CA SER A 199 15.58 -2.77 -0.83
C SER A 199 16.23 -1.63 -1.61
N VAL A 200 16.93 -0.71 -0.93
CA VAL A 200 17.69 0.40 -1.53
C VAL A 200 19.06 0.49 -0.86
N PRO A 201 20.14 0.75 -1.62
CA PRO A 201 21.44 1.04 -1.03
C PRO A 201 21.38 2.36 -0.26
N PHE A 202 21.72 2.32 1.03
CA PHE A 202 21.99 3.52 1.79
C PHE A 202 23.37 4.04 1.40
N ILE A 203 23.41 4.92 0.41
CA ILE A 203 24.59 5.73 0.13
C ILE A 203 24.62 6.81 1.21
N VAL A 204 25.23 6.48 2.34
CA VAL A 204 25.63 7.50 3.31
C VAL A 204 26.82 8.19 2.66
N PHE A 205 26.58 9.37 2.11
CA PHE A 205 27.69 10.22 1.68
C PHE A 205 28.49 10.55 2.94
N PRO A 206 29.75 10.10 3.08
CA PRO A 206 30.60 10.58 4.15
C PRO A 206 30.70 12.11 3.98
N ASP A 207 30.60 12.84 5.10
CA ASP A 207 30.59 14.30 5.14
C ASP A 207 31.56 14.92 4.13
N GLY A 208 31.02 15.41 3.01
CA GLY A 208 31.89 15.71 1.88
C GLY A 208 31.21 16.20 0.60
N LEU A 209 29.93 16.59 0.63
CA LEU A 209 29.43 17.48 -0.40
C LEU A 209 30.14 18.82 -0.21
N SER A 210 31.19 19.03 -0.99
CA SER A 210 31.94 20.28 -1.11
C SER A 210 30.99 21.45 -0.97
N GLN A 211 31.15 22.20 0.12
CA GLN A 211 30.60 23.54 0.26
C GLN A 211 31.27 24.39 -0.82
N ARG A 212 30.81 24.28 -2.07
CA ARG A 212 31.10 25.28 -3.09
C ARG A 212 30.49 26.57 -2.58
N LYS A 213 31.29 27.33 -1.82
CA LYS A 213 31.00 28.72 -1.49
C LYS A 213 30.68 29.38 -2.81
N SER A 214 29.45 29.86 -2.98
CA SER A 214 29.14 30.74 -4.09
C SER A 214 30.17 31.86 -4.05
N LYS A 215 30.94 32.05 -5.13
CA LYS A 215 31.74 33.25 -5.28
C LYS A 215 30.73 34.39 -5.31
N ARG A 216 30.55 35.05 -4.16
CA ARG A 216 29.95 36.38 -4.13
C ARG A 216 30.91 37.25 -4.93
N ASN A 217 30.51 37.65 -6.14
CA ASN A 217 31.17 38.75 -6.84
C ASN A 217 31.05 39.96 -5.91
N ILE A 218 32.16 40.32 -5.29
CA ILE A 218 32.32 41.63 -4.66
C ILE A 218 32.71 42.52 -5.83
N ASP A 219 31.78 43.38 -6.28
CA ASP A 219 32.13 44.49 -7.15
C ASP A 219 33.11 45.40 -6.39
N PRO A 220 34.31 45.67 -6.93
CA PRO A 220 35.09 46.80 -6.46
C PRO A 220 34.46 48.06 -7.06
N GLY A 221 33.93 48.91 -6.19
CA GLY A 221 33.38 50.20 -6.58
C GLY A 221 34.38 51.02 -7.42
N GLY A 222 33.85 51.58 -8.49
CA GLY A 222 34.40 52.68 -9.28
C GLY A 222 33.27 53.63 -9.63
#